data_AF-A0A7J6P501-F1
#
_entry.id   AF-A0A7J6P501-F1
#
_cell.length_a   1.000
_cell.length_b   1.000
_cell.length_c   1.000
_cell.angle_alpha   90.00
_cell.angle_beta   90.00
_cell.angle_gamma   90.00
#
_symmetry.space_group_name_H-M   'P 1'
#
loop_
_entity.id
_entity.type
_entity.pdbx_description
1 polymer ?
#
loop_
_entity_poly.entity_id
_entity_poly.type
_entity_poly.pdbx_seq_one_letter_code
_entity_poly.pdbx_strand_id
1 'polypeptide(L)'
;MNIPLETAWTFWFDRKSGDRRESDAYVEGLKQAGTFNTVEGFYRHYSHCVRPNELPPNVNVHLFRKGYKPMWEEFPDGGCWILRIKKKSARNHLGQLWETLVMACIGELFEVPDVVGCVLSTRYKDDIISIWNYSNATNPQVRFRICEKFREILGLNLSTVVQYKEHMGSMQDGSTYRNARSYTFSVTPSTEPADAAALASGLSDQILPPAATGEHAAPPAAAAAEEATSKKTEETEKK
;
A
#
# COMPACT_ATOMS: atom_id res chain seq x y z
N MET A 1 -4.05 15.94 26.76
CA MET A 1 -2.78 15.63 26.09
C MET A 1 -2.98 15.86 24.60
N ASN A 2 -1.91 16.08 23.83
CA ASN A 2 -1.96 16.08 22.36
C ASN A 2 -0.96 15.03 21.87
N ILE A 3 -1.44 13.92 21.32
CA ILE A 3 -0.57 12.84 20.80
C ILE A 3 -0.17 13.19 19.36
N PRO A 4 1.13 13.37 19.05
CA PRO A 4 1.57 13.68 17.70
C PRO A 4 1.36 12.50 16.74
N LEU A 5 1.16 12.83 15.46
CA LEU A 5 1.28 11.90 14.34
C LEU A 5 2.68 12.02 13.73
N GLU A 6 3.22 10.93 13.19
CA GLU A 6 4.52 10.92 12.50
C GLU A 6 4.56 11.93 11.35
N THR A 7 3.48 12.01 10.58
CA THR A 7 3.31 13.03 9.53
C THR A 7 2.01 13.82 9.69
N ALA A 8 1.99 15.02 9.13
CA ALA A 8 0.79 15.85 9.07
C ALA A 8 -0.08 15.46 7.87
N TRP A 9 -1.41 15.50 8.05
CA TRP A 9 -2.39 15.11 7.04
C TRP A 9 -3.47 16.19 6.87
N THR A 10 -4.14 16.18 5.72
CA THR A 10 -5.15 17.15 5.30
C THR A 10 -6.39 16.46 4.74
N PHE A 11 -7.57 16.82 5.24
CA PHE A 11 -8.84 16.39 4.65
C PHE A 11 -9.29 17.35 3.54
N TRP A 12 -9.67 16.78 2.39
CA TRP A 12 -10.26 17.50 1.26
C TRP A 12 -11.58 16.87 0.81
N PHE A 13 -12.43 17.65 0.15
CA PHE A 13 -13.76 17.25 -0.29
C PHE A 13 -14.06 17.87 -1.66
N ASP A 14 -14.65 17.10 -2.57
CA ASP A 14 -15.23 17.62 -3.80
C ASP A 14 -16.58 16.96 -4.11
N ARG A 15 -17.30 17.52 -5.08
CA ARG A 15 -18.53 16.93 -5.62
C ARG A 15 -18.51 16.99 -7.14
N LYS A 16 -18.48 15.82 -7.79
CA LYS A 16 -18.45 15.72 -9.24
C LYS A 16 -19.80 16.10 -9.85
N SER A 17 -19.86 17.30 -10.42
CA SER A 17 -20.91 17.70 -11.36
C SER A 17 -20.73 16.95 -12.70
N GLY A 18 -21.82 16.76 -13.44
CA GLY A 18 -21.83 15.90 -14.63
C GLY A 18 -21.37 16.54 -15.94
N ASP A 19 -21.08 17.84 -15.94
CA ASP A 19 -21.25 18.69 -17.14
C ASP A 19 -20.12 19.74 -17.36
N ARG A 20 -18.88 19.45 -16.92
CA ARG A 20 -17.72 20.33 -17.17
C ARG A 20 -16.47 19.53 -17.53
N ARG A 21 -15.62 20.14 -18.38
CA ARG A 21 -14.25 19.65 -18.67
C ARG A 21 -13.42 19.69 -17.38
N GLU A 22 -12.61 18.67 -17.18
CA GLU A 22 -12.50 18.09 -15.83
C GLU A 22 -11.37 18.63 -14.93
N SER A 23 -10.35 19.32 -15.45
CA SER A 23 -9.23 19.83 -14.64
C SER A 23 -9.63 21.04 -13.78
N ASP A 24 -9.94 22.16 -14.43
CA ASP A 24 -9.99 23.47 -13.77
C ASP A 24 -11.21 23.53 -12.84
N ALA A 25 -12.34 22.99 -13.30
CA ALA A 25 -13.56 22.84 -12.51
C ALA A 25 -13.43 21.83 -11.35
N TYR A 26 -12.46 20.91 -11.39
CA TYR A 26 -12.12 20.07 -10.23
C TYR A 26 -11.28 20.83 -9.22
N VAL A 27 -10.27 21.60 -9.67
CA VAL A 27 -9.46 22.46 -8.78
C VAL A 27 -10.32 23.52 -8.08
N GLU A 28 -11.29 24.15 -8.78
CA GLU A 28 -12.30 25.04 -8.18
C GLU A 28 -13.26 24.30 -7.22
N GLY A 29 -13.58 23.04 -7.52
CA GLY A 29 -14.52 22.23 -6.75
C GLY A 29 -13.92 21.58 -5.49
N LEU A 30 -12.59 21.46 -5.44
CA LEU A 30 -11.81 20.78 -4.41
C LEU A 30 -11.56 21.68 -3.20
N LYS A 31 -12.19 21.34 -2.07
CA LYS A 31 -12.18 22.14 -0.84
C LYS A 31 -11.38 21.47 0.26
N GLN A 32 -10.37 22.16 0.77
CA GLN A 32 -9.67 21.80 2.00
C GLN A 32 -10.60 22.09 3.20
N ALA A 33 -10.80 21.12 4.10
CA ALA A 33 -11.52 21.36 5.36
C ALA A 33 -10.57 21.65 6.53
N GLY A 34 -9.37 21.08 6.51
CA GLY A 34 -8.38 21.33 7.55
C GLY A 34 -7.19 20.36 7.51
N THR A 35 -6.13 20.76 8.19
CA THR A 35 -4.85 20.05 8.30
C THR A 35 -4.53 19.82 9.77
N PHE A 36 -3.97 18.66 10.10
CA PHE A 36 -3.65 18.25 11.47
C PHE A 36 -2.38 17.40 11.52
N ASN A 37 -1.74 17.36 12.69
CA ASN A 37 -0.53 16.58 12.98
C ASN A 37 -0.60 15.91 14.37
N THR A 38 -1.82 15.74 14.90
CA THR A 38 -2.08 15.07 16.18
C THR A 38 -3.34 14.21 16.08
N VAL A 39 -3.46 13.20 16.93
CA VAL A 39 -4.62 12.29 16.99
C VAL A 39 -5.91 13.05 17.34
N GLU A 40 -5.84 13.98 18.28
CA GLU A 40 -6.96 14.85 18.65
C GLU A 40 -7.29 15.86 17.54
N GLY A 41 -6.27 16.23 16.75
CA GLY A 41 -6.43 17.02 15.52
C GLY A 41 -7.17 16.25 14.43
N PHE A 42 -6.86 14.96 14.23
CA PHE A 42 -7.63 14.07 13.36
C PHE A 42 -9.09 13.99 13.81
N TYR A 43 -9.34 13.61 15.07
CA TYR A 43 -10.70 13.44 15.58
C TYR A 43 -11.52 14.74 15.55
N ARG A 44 -10.90 15.92 15.74
CA ARG A 44 -11.59 17.21 15.61
C ARG A 44 -12.22 17.41 14.23
N HIS A 45 -11.57 16.95 13.16
CA HIS A 45 -12.12 17.01 11.81
C HIS A 45 -13.03 15.80 11.52
N TYR A 46 -12.55 14.59 11.80
CA TYR A 46 -13.24 13.35 11.43
C TYR A 46 -14.60 13.17 12.13
N SER A 47 -14.76 13.60 13.39
CA SER A 47 -16.05 13.55 14.10
C SER A 47 -17.13 14.49 13.55
N HIS A 48 -16.76 15.48 12.74
CA HIS A 48 -17.68 16.38 12.05
C HIS A 48 -17.90 16.01 10.57
N CYS A 49 -17.24 14.96 10.06
CA CYS A 49 -17.47 14.45 8.72
C CYS A 49 -18.82 13.72 8.64
N VAL A 50 -19.60 13.98 7.59
CA VAL A 50 -20.78 13.15 7.27
C VAL A 50 -20.32 11.72 7.01
N ARG A 51 -20.97 10.75 7.64
CA ARG A 51 -20.56 9.33 7.59
C ARG A 51 -20.62 8.79 6.15
N PRO A 52 -19.72 7.87 5.76
CA PRO A 52 -19.68 7.31 4.40
C PRO A 52 -21.02 6.77 3.86
N ASN A 53 -21.87 6.20 4.74
CA ASN A 53 -23.17 5.65 4.38
C ASN A 53 -24.27 6.72 4.19
N GLU A 54 -24.05 7.94 4.71
CA GLU A 54 -24.98 9.08 4.72
C GLU A 54 -24.62 10.13 3.65
N LEU A 55 -23.42 10.03 3.06
CA LEU A 55 -22.96 10.89 1.96
C LEU A 55 -23.82 10.71 0.69
N PRO A 56 -24.25 11.80 0.02
CA PRO A 56 -24.94 11.71 -1.26
C PRO A 56 -24.00 11.19 -2.37
N PRO A 57 -24.53 10.62 -3.47
CA PRO A 57 -23.72 10.19 -4.61
C PRO A 57 -22.91 11.32 -5.25
N ASN A 58 -21.80 10.94 -5.89
CA ASN A 58 -20.84 11.81 -6.57
C ASN A 58 -20.10 12.79 -5.64
N VAL A 59 -19.96 12.45 -4.36
CA VAL A 59 -19.04 13.12 -3.43
C VAL A 59 -17.73 12.32 -3.35
N ASN A 60 -16.62 13.03 -3.17
CA ASN A 60 -15.36 12.43 -2.76
C ASN A 60 -14.92 13.01 -1.41
N VAL A 61 -14.34 12.16 -0.58
CA VAL A 61 -13.62 12.55 0.64
C VAL A 61 -12.19 12.05 0.49
N HIS A 62 -11.22 12.93 0.63
CA HIS A 62 -9.81 12.65 0.44
C HIS A 62 -9.05 12.92 1.75
N LEU A 63 -8.05 12.10 2.06
CA LEU A 63 -7.10 12.32 3.15
C LEU A 63 -5.69 12.16 2.59
N PHE A 64 -4.92 13.25 2.50
CA PHE A 64 -3.58 13.27 1.90
C PHE A 64 -2.55 13.86 2.85
N ARG A 65 -1.28 13.46 2.73
CA ARG A 65 -0.18 14.06 3.50
C ARG A 65 -0.09 15.57 3.22
N LYS A 66 0.20 16.36 4.25
CA LYS A 66 0.26 17.82 4.20
C LYS A 66 1.25 18.29 3.13
N GLY A 67 0.77 19.17 2.25
CA GLY A 67 1.55 19.74 1.14
C GLY A 67 0.98 19.33 -0.21
N TYR A 68 0.50 18.09 -0.33
CA TYR A 68 -0.08 17.57 -1.56
C TYR A 68 -1.58 17.81 -1.68
N LYS A 69 -2.04 17.87 -2.94
CA LYS A 69 -3.46 17.81 -3.31
C LYS A 69 -3.80 16.43 -3.90
N PRO A 70 -5.06 15.97 -3.81
CA PRO A 70 -5.55 14.80 -4.54
C PRO A 70 -5.68 15.08 -6.05
N MET A 71 -4.56 15.18 -6.77
CA MET A 71 -4.49 15.41 -8.22
C MET A 71 -3.44 14.46 -8.84
N TRP A 72 -3.64 14.03 -10.08
CA TRP A 72 -2.72 13.09 -10.75
C TRP A 72 -1.38 13.75 -11.09
N GLU A 73 -1.45 15.06 -11.33
CA GLU A 73 -0.38 15.97 -11.71
C GLU A 73 0.63 16.20 -10.56
N GLU A 74 0.22 15.97 -9.31
CA GLU A 74 1.12 16.04 -8.14
C GLU A 74 1.94 14.74 -7.96
N PHE A 75 1.55 13.65 -8.64
CA PHE A 75 2.14 12.31 -8.49
C PHE A 75 2.23 11.56 -9.84
N PRO A 76 2.85 12.12 -10.89
CA PRO A 76 2.73 11.61 -12.27
C PRO A 76 3.21 10.16 -12.42
N ASP A 77 4.38 9.83 -11.85
CA ASP A 77 4.96 8.47 -11.84
C ASP A 77 4.26 7.53 -10.85
N GLY A 78 3.33 8.05 -10.06
CA GLY A 78 2.56 7.33 -9.05
C GLY A 78 1.37 6.57 -9.63
N GLY A 79 0.49 6.16 -8.72
CA GLY A 79 -0.77 5.54 -9.10
C GLY A 79 -1.67 5.30 -7.89
N CYS A 80 -2.76 4.59 -8.11
CA CYS A 80 -3.71 4.25 -7.06
C CYS A 80 -4.22 2.82 -7.17
N TRP A 81 -4.41 2.19 -6.01
CA TRP A 81 -5.25 1.00 -5.87
C TRP A 81 -6.70 1.40 -5.67
N ILE A 82 -7.61 0.54 -6.12
CA ILE A 82 -9.04 0.81 -6.28
C ILE A 82 -9.81 -0.43 -5.82
N LEU A 83 -10.55 -0.31 -4.71
CA LEU A 83 -11.51 -1.29 -4.22
C LEU A 83 -12.93 -0.80 -4.54
N ARG A 84 -13.73 -1.64 -5.22
CA ARG A 84 -15.13 -1.32 -5.56
C ARG A 84 -16.09 -2.06 -4.64
N ILE A 85 -16.99 -1.31 -4.01
CA ILE A 85 -17.83 -1.74 -2.90
C ILE A 85 -19.29 -1.72 -3.36
N LYS A 86 -19.84 -2.92 -3.65
CA LYS A 86 -21.20 -3.07 -4.19
C LYS A 86 -22.25 -2.69 -3.14
N LYS A 87 -23.05 -1.65 -3.43
CA LYS A 87 -24.06 -1.09 -2.48
C LYS A 87 -25.08 -2.10 -1.94
N LYS A 88 -25.38 -3.14 -2.72
CA LYS A 88 -26.30 -4.22 -2.29
C LYS A 88 -25.69 -5.17 -1.26
N SER A 89 -24.37 -5.35 -1.26
CA SER A 89 -23.67 -6.38 -0.45
C SER A 89 -22.96 -5.80 0.78
N ALA A 90 -22.62 -4.52 0.77
CA ALA A 90 -21.71 -3.92 1.75
C ALA A 90 -22.22 -2.61 2.38
N ARG A 91 -23.53 -2.35 2.34
CA ARG A 91 -24.16 -1.10 2.84
C ARG A 91 -23.69 -0.68 4.25
N ASN A 92 -23.43 -1.66 5.13
CA ASN A 92 -23.05 -1.39 6.51
C ASN A 92 -21.51 -1.33 6.73
N HIS A 93 -20.72 -1.85 5.78
CA HIS A 93 -19.26 -1.99 5.94
C HIS A 93 -18.46 -0.83 5.34
N LEU A 94 -19.03 -0.02 4.45
CA LEU A 94 -18.31 1.12 3.83
C LEU A 94 -17.75 2.11 4.87
N GLY A 95 -18.53 2.41 5.92
CA GLY A 95 -18.08 3.21 7.06
C GLY A 95 -16.83 2.66 7.73
N GLN A 96 -16.85 1.37 8.08
CA GLN A 96 -15.73 0.68 8.73
C GLN A 96 -14.49 0.60 7.82
N LEU A 97 -14.67 0.26 6.54
CA LEU A 97 -13.56 0.19 5.57
C LEU A 97 -12.89 1.55 5.36
N TRP A 98 -13.65 2.65 5.36
CA TRP A 98 -13.09 3.99 5.31
C TRP A 98 -12.37 4.37 6.61
N GLU A 99 -13.00 4.12 7.76
CA GLU A 99 -12.45 4.42 9.09
C GLU A 99 -11.12 3.71 9.34
N THR A 100 -11.07 2.40 9.11
CA THR A 100 -9.85 1.59 9.21
C THR A 100 -8.78 2.09 8.25
N LEU A 101 -9.13 2.51 7.03
CA LEU A 101 -8.15 3.05 6.08
C LEU A 101 -7.56 4.39 6.52
N VAL A 102 -8.37 5.34 6.98
CA VAL A 102 -7.85 6.64 7.44
C VAL A 102 -7.02 6.50 8.70
N MET A 103 -7.41 5.62 9.63
CA MET A 103 -6.61 5.28 10.81
C MET A 103 -5.28 4.61 10.43
N ALA A 104 -5.29 3.70 9.45
CA ALA A 104 -4.08 3.06 8.96
C ALA A 104 -3.13 4.02 8.21
N CYS A 105 -3.66 5.04 7.54
CA CYS A 105 -2.84 6.10 6.94
C CYS A 105 -2.16 6.96 8.00
N ILE A 106 -2.91 7.53 8.96
CA ILE A 106 -2.35 8.45 9.96
C ILE A 106 -1.45 7.74 10.99
N GLY A 107 -1.66 6.45 11.22
CA GLY A 107 -0.79 5.60 12.04
C GLY A 107 0.38 4.96 11.28
N GLU A 108 0.57 5.27 9.99
CA GLU A 108 1.63 4.75 9.12
C GLU A 108 1.66 3.20 8.98
N LEU A 109 0.55 2.50 9.21
CA LEU A 109 0.45 1.01 9.21
C LEU A 109 0.79 0.35 7.87
N PHE A 110 0.92 1.14 6.80
CA PHE A 110 1.42 0.69 5.51
C PHE A 110 2.94 0.43 5.48
N GLU A 111 3.72 0.97 6.43
CA GLU A 111 5.18 0.83 6.52
C GLU A 111 5.92 1.23 5.21
N VAL A 112 5.30 2.13 4.44
CA VAL A 112 5.74 2.57 3.11
C VAL A 112 5.49 4.08 2.97
N PRO A 113 6.54 4.93 2.99
CA PRO A 113 6.40 6.38 2.88
C PRO A 113 5.72 6.86 1.60
N ASP A 114 5.85 6.11 0.49
CA ASP A 114 5.19 6.40 -0.78
C ASP A 114 3.66 6.49 -0.69
N VAL A 115 3.00 5.97 0.35
CA VAL A 115 1.56 6.17 0.55
C VAL A 115 1.29 7.66 0.81
N VAL A 116 0.69 8.35 -0.16
CA VAL A 116 0.48 9.81 -0.11
C VAL A 116 -0.92 10.23 0.30
N GLY A 117 -1.91 9.36 0.12
CA GLY A 117 -3.29 9.65 0.47
C GLY A 117 -4.28 8.55 0.11
N CYS A 118 -5.47 8.65 0.69
CA CYS A 118 -6.61 7.79 0.40
C CYS A 118 -7.86 8.58 0.03
N VAL A 119 -8.75 7.94 -0.71
CA VAL A 119 -9.98 8.54 -1.26
C VAL A 119 -11.16 7.61 -1.04
N LEU A 120 -12.21 8.13 -0.41
CA LEU A 120 -13.57 7.59 -0.50
C LEU A 120 -14.31 8.33 -1.62
N SER A 121 -15.06 7.58 -2.43
CA SER A 121 -15.70 8.06 -3.64
C SER A 121 -17.11 7.46 -3.76
N THR A 122 -18.13 8.21 -3.37
CA THR A 122 -19.53 7.73 -3.41
C THR A 122 -20.10 7.81 -4.81
N ARG A 123 -20.83 6.79 -5.26
CA ARG A 123 -21.43 6.75 -6.62
C ARG A 123 -22.83 6.13 -6.58
N TYR A 124 -23.52 6.09 -7.72
CA TYR A 124 -24.87 5.51 -7.80
C TYR A 124 -24.90 3.97 -7.79
N LYS A 125 -23.87 3.30 -8.33
CA LYS A 125 -23.84 1.82 -8.45
C LYS A 125 -23.03 1.18 -7.31
N ASP A 126 -21.73 1.42 -7.33
CA ASP A 126 -20.76 0.89 -6.37
C ASP A 126 -19.94 2.08 -5.83
N ASP A 127 -19.79 2.17 -4.51
CA ASP A 127 -18.85 3.15 -3.94
C ASP A 127 -17.42 2.63 -4.10
N ILE A 128 -16.45 3.54 -4.01
CA ILE A 128 -15.05 3.23 -4.30
C ILE A 128 -14.19 3.74 -3.15
N ILE A 129 -13.26 2.90 -2.70
CA ILE A 129 -12.17 3.29 -1.80
C ILE A 129 -10.85 3.09 -2.54
N SER A 130 -9.95 4.07 -2.42
CA SER A 130 -8.65 4.06 -3.08
C SER A 130 -7.52 4.48 -2.15
N ILE A 131 -6.32 3.96 -2.39
CA ILE A 131 -5.06 4.33 -1.73
C ILE A 131 -4.04 4.67 -2.82
N TRP A 132 -3.38 5.82 -2.70
CA TRP A 132 -2.51 6.43 -3.72
C TRP A 132 -1.03 6.35 -3.31
N ASN A 133 -0.13 6.12 -4.28
CA ASN A 133 1.31 6.10 -4.08
C ASN A 133 2.06 7.17 -4.88
N TYR A 134 3.14 7.71 -4.31
CA TYR A 134 3.92 8.85 -4.82
C TYR A 134 4.57 8.57 -6.18
N SER A 135 5.41 7.53 -6.26
CA SER A 135 6.10 7.14 -7.49
C SER A 135 6.21 5.62 -7.61
N ASN A 136 6.44 5.15 -8.83
CA ASN A 136 6.86 3.78 -9.15
C ASN A 136 8.26 3.75 -9.79
N ALA A 137 8.87 4.89 -10.10
CA ALA A 137 10.03 4.99 -10.99
C ALA A 137 11.28 4.27 -10.42
N THR A 138 11.65 4.55 -9.18
CA THR A 138 12.81 3.95 -8.52
C THR A 138 12.53 2.54 -7.99
N ASN A 139 11.29 2.25 -7.59
CA ASN A 139 10.89 0.95 -7.04
C ASN A 139 9.48 0.53 -7.53
N PRO A 140 9.37 -0.11 -8.71
CA PRO A 140 8.09 -0.58 -9.23
C PRO A 140 7.36 -1.63 -8.37
N GLN A 141 8.02 -2.20 -7.34
CA GLN A 141 7.41 -3.16 -6.42
C GLN A 141 6.68 -2.49 -5.26
N VAL A 142 6.89 -1.19 -5.03
CA VAL A 142 6.29 -0.46 -3.89
C VAL A 142 4.76 -0.54 -3.89
N ARG A 143 4.14 -0.42 -5.07
CA ARG A 143 2.68 -0.57 -5.24
C ARG A 143 2.17 -1.96 -4.80
N PHE A 144 2.94 -3.04 -4.98
CA PHE A 144 2.48 -4.38 -4.62
C PHE A 144 2.52 -4.58 -3.10
N ARG A 145 3.57 -4.11 -2.43
CA ARG A 145 3.63 -4.04 -0.96
C ARG A 145 2.47 -3.21 -0.37
N ILE A 146 2.14 -2.08 -1.00
CA ILE A 146 0.97 -1.26 -0.62
C ILE A 146 -0.34 -2.07 -0.82
N CYS A 147 -0.44 -2.89 -1.86
CA CYS A 147 -1.61 -3.73 -2.13
C CYS A 147 -1.79 -4.84 -1.09
N GLU A 148 -0.71 -5.50 -0.69
CA GLU A 148 -0.69 -6.54 0.33
C GLU A 148 -1.09 -5.97 1.70
N LYS A 149 -0.51 -4.84 2.10
CA LYS A 149 -0.94 -4.09 3.30
C LYS A 149 -2.39 -3.63 3.20
N PHE A 150 -2.83 -3.09 2.05
CA PHE A 150 -4.22 -2.65 1.84
C PHE A 150 -5.23 -3.80 1.98
N ARG A 151 -4.88 -5.00 1.50
CA ARG A 151 -5.65 -6.24 1.70
C ARG A 151 -5.73 -6.62 3.17
N GLU A 152 -4.62 -6.54 3.90
CA GLU A 152 -4.54 -6.93 5.32
C GLU A 152 -5.29 -5.96 6.23
N ILE A 153 -5.00 -4.66 6.08
CA ILE A 153 -5.63 -3.55 6.81
C ILE A 153 -7.16 -3.60 6.66
N LEU A 154 -7.67 -3.92 5.47
CA LEU A 154 -9.12 -3.99 5.20
C LEU A 154 -9.72 -5.41 5.32
N GLY A 155 -8.95 -6.41 5.75
CA GLY A 155 -9.43 -7.79 5.93
C GLY A 155 -9.96 -8.45 4.66
N LEU A 156 -9.43 -8.08 3.48
CA LEU A 156 -9.97 -8.51 2.19
C LEU A 156 -9.69 -10.00 1.93
N ASN A 157 -10.75 -10.72 1.55
CA ASN A 157 -10.68 -12.10 1.08
C ASN A 157 -9.82 -12.18 -0.19
N LEU A 158 -9.05 -13.26 -0.37
CA LEU A 158 -8.17 -13.46 -1.53
C LEU A 158 -8.89 -13.36 -2.90
N SER A 159 -10.17 -13.77 -2.93
CA SER A 159 -11.07 -13.64 -4.10
C SER A 159 -11.52 -12.20 -4.41
N THR A 160 -11.16 -11.22 -3.59
CA THR A 160 -11.51 -9.81 -3.80
C THR A 160 -10.70 -9.23 -4.95
N VAL A 161 -11.40 -8.76 -5.99
CA VAL A 161 -10.76 -8.04 -7.09
C VAL A 161 -10.49 -6.60 -6.66
N VAL A 162 -9.21 -6.24 -6.62
CA VAL A 162 -8.74 -4.85 -6.56
C VAL A 162 -8.20 -4.44 -7.93
N GLN A 163 -8.14 -3.14 -8.22
CA GLN A 163 -7.56 -2.65 -9.47
C GLN A 163 -6.46 -1.63 -9.21
N TYR A 164 -5.44 -1.59 -10.05
CA TYR A 164 -4.41 -0.55 -10.03
C TYR A 164 -4.49 0.33 -11.28
N LYS A 165 -4.24 1.62 -11.12
CA LYS A 165 -4.02 2.53 -12.25
C LYS A 165 -2.94 3.57 -11.96
N GLU A 166 -2.02 3.71 -12.90
CA GLU A 166 -0.95 4.74 -12.89
C GLU A 166 -1.54 6.13 -13.22
N HIS A 167 -0.97 7.18 -12.64
CA HIS A 167 -1.49 8.54 -12.82
C HIS A 167 -1.28 9.08 -14.23
N MET A 168 -0.14 8.78 -14.89
CA MET A 168 0.05 9.00 -16.33
C MET A 168 -1.13 8.46 -17.18
N GLY A 169 -1.53 7.21 -16.96
CA GLY A 169 -2.65 6.61 -17.69
C GLY A 169 -4.02 7.19 -17.31
N SER A 170 -4.12 7.91 -16.18
CA SER A 170 -5.33 8.58 -15.70
C SER A 170 -5.48 9.97 -16.33
N MET A 171 -4.38 10.73 -16.41
CA MET A 171 -4.29 11.99 -17.15
C MET A 171 -4.59 11.79 -18.66
N GLN A 172 -4.11 10.68 -19.24
CA GLN A 172 -4.33 10.37 -20.67
C GLN A 172 -5.79 10.07 -21.06
N ASP A 173 -6.64 9.57 -20.14
CA ASP A 173 -8.04 9.23 -20.46
C ASP A 173 -9.09 9.96 -19.62
N GLY A 174 -8.68 10.89 -18.75
CA GLY A 174 -9.56 11.66 -17.87
C GLY A 174 -10.20 10.82 -16.76
N SER A 175 -9.58 9.71 -16.34
CA SER A 175 -10.22 8.82 -15.36
C SER A 175 -9.26 8.00 -14.49
N THR A 176 -9.42 8.09 -13.17
CA THR A 176 -8.87 7.12 -12.20
C THR A 176 -9.38 5.69 -12.45
N TYR A 177 -10.55 5.52 -13.08
CA TYR A 177 -11.29 4.24 -13.06
C TYR A 177 -11.38 3.52 -14.40
N ARG A 178 -11.28 4.23 -15.53
CA ARG A 178 -11.29 3.63 -16.87
C ARG A 178 -9.94 2.94 -17.10
N ASN A 179 -9.94 1.78 -17.76
CA ASN A 179 -8.72 1.03 -18.11
C ASN A 179 -7.82 0.59 -16.92
N ALA A 180 -8.31 0.68 -15.67
CA ALA A 180 -7.60 0.20 -14.48
C ALA A 180 -7.39 -1.32 -14.56
N ARG A 181 -6.16 -1.80 -14.33
CA ARG A 181 -5.78 -3.21 -14.42
C ARG A 181 -6.29 -3.95 -13.19
N SER A 182 -7.01 -5.06 -13.36
CA SER A 182 -7.54 -5.87 -12.26
C SER A 182 -6.52 -6.88 -11.74
N TYR A 183 -6.52 -7.09 -10.43
CA TYR A 183 -5.68 -8.05 -9.71
C TYR A 183 -6.53 -8.83 -8.68
N THR A 184 -6.10 -10.05 -8.37
CA THR A 184 -6.63 -10.92 -7.32
C THR A 184 -5.47 -11.48 -6.53
N PHE A 185 -5.67 -11.81 -5.25
CA PHE A 185 -4.60 -12.27 -4.40
C PHE A 185 -4.44 -13.79 -4.48
N SER A 186 -3.21 -14.26 -4.65
CA SER A 186 -2.84 -15.68 -4.60
C SER A 186 -2.26 -16.04 -3.24
N VAL A 187 -2.49 -17.27 -2.77
CA VAL A 187 -1.65 -17.85 -1.72
C VAL A 187 -0.31 -18.20 -2.37
N THR A 188 0.77 -17.55 -1.95
CA THR A 188 2.13 -18.07 -2.20
C THR A 188 2.29 -19.32 -1.33
N PRO A 189 2.52 -20.51 -1.91
CA PRO A 189 2.78 -21.70 -1.11
C PRO A 189 4.08 -21.49 -0.30
N SER A 190 3.98 -21.57 1.02
CA SER A 190 5.12 -21.47 1.92
C SER A 190 5.99 -22.71 1.77
N THR A 191 7.16 -22.57 1.14
CA THR A 191 8.18 -23.62 1.09
C THR A 191 8.84 -23.76 2.47
N GLU A 192 8.17 -24.44 3.39
CA GLU A 192 8.83 -24.99 4.57
C GLU A 192 9.84 -26.07 4.12
N PRO A 193 11.05 -26.13 4.69
CA PRO A 193 12.03 -27.16 4.33
C PRO A 193 11.54 -28.55 4.77
N ALA A 194 11.68 -29.54 3.88
CA ALA A 194 10.95 -30.80 3.92
C ALA A 194 11.42 -31.85 4.97
N ASP A 195 12.23 -31.46 5.95
CA ASP A 195 12.88 -32.38 6.91
C ASP A 195 11.99 -32.83 8.08
N ALA A 196 10.84 -32.19 8.29
CA ALA A 196 9.93 -32.51 9.41
C ALA A 196 9.21 -33.87 9.28
N ALA A 197 9.19 -34.49 8.09
CA ALA A 197 8.38 -35.68 7.79
C ALA A 197 9.08 -37.03 8.03
N ALA A 198 10.40 -37.05 8.28
CA ALA A 198 11.21 -38.28 8.26
C ALA A 198 11.11 -39.17 9.53
N LEU A 199 10.42 -38.73 10.59
CA LEU A 199 10.45 -39.38 11.92
C LEU A 199 9.19 -40.19 12.27
N ALA A 200 8.27 -40.45 11.32
CA ALA A 200 6.94 -40.99 11.60
C ALA A 200 6.54 -42.28 10.81
N SER A 201 7.50 -43.04 10.28
CA SER A 201 7.32 -44.41 9.79
C SER A 201 8.67 -45.14 9.73
N GLY A 202 8.79 -46.44 9.96
CA GLY A 202 7.81 -47.48 10.32
C GLY A 202 8.45 -48.85 10.01
N LEU A 203 8.50 -49.78 10.97
CA LEU A 203 9.35 -50.99 10.86
C LEU A 203 8.90 -51.95 9.75
N SER A 204 9.85 -52.54 9.02
CA SER A 204 9.86 -53.99 8.67
C SER A 204 11.22 -54.45 8.12
N ASP A 205 11.46 -55.76 8.21
CA ASP A 205 12.72 -56.48 8.10
C ASP A 205 13.65 -56.23 6.90
N GLN A 206 14.97 -56.17 7.16
CA GLN A 206 15.88 -57.26 6.72
C GLN A 206 17.30 -57.24 7.34
N ILE A 207 17.68 -58.41 7.88
CA ILE A 207 18.99 -59.10 7.81
C ILE A 207 20.29 -58.28 8.04
N LEU A 208 21.00 -58.63 9.13
CA LEU A 208 22.36 -58.20 9.44
C LEU A 208 23.43 -59.07 8.74
N PRO A 209 24.56 -58.48 8.29
CA PRO A 209 25.89 -59.04 8.60
C PRO A 209 26.85 -58.00 9.24
N PRO A 210 27.98 -58.40 9.86
CA PRO A 210 28.64 -57.59 10.89
C PRO A 210 30.02 -56.97 10.56
N ALA A 211 30.37 -55.95 11.36
CA ALA A 211 31.70 -55.58 11.89
C ALA A 211 32.83 -55.01 10.99
N ALA A 212 33.12 -53.72 11.17
CA ALA A 212 34.45 -53.06 11.33
C ALA A 212 34.19 -51.60 11.79
N THR A 213 34.72 -51.01 12.88
CA THR A 213 36.10 -50.79 13.41
C THR A 213 36.94 -49.81 12.59
N GLY A 214 37.38 -48.70 13.22
CA GLY A 214 38.05 -47.53 12.61
C GLY A 214 37.18 -46.27 12.78
N GLU A 215 37.38 -45.32 13.71
CA GLU A 215 38.55 -44.78 14.44
C GLU A 215 39.33 -43.68 13.68
N HIS A 216 39.70 -42.61 14.41
CA HIS A 216 40.38 -41.37 13.96
C HIS A 216 39.62 -40.46 12.95
N ALA A 217 39.88 -39.14 12.84
CA ALA A 217 40.35 -38.14 13.82
C ALA A 217 40.19 -36.70 13.27
N ALA A 218 40.20 -35.69 14.15
CA ALA A 218 40.59 -34.29 13.85
C ALA A 218 42.11 -34.13 14.13
N PRO A 219 42.81 -32.98 13.90
CA PRO A 219 42.40 -31.62 13.50
C PRO A 219 43.26 -31.15 12.28
N PRO A 220 43.81 -29.92 12.11
CA PRO A 220 43.56 -28.58 12.70
C PRO A 220 43.41 -27.44 11.65
N ALA A 221 43.34 -26.19 12.14
CA ALA A 221 43.34 -24.96 11.34
C ALA A 221 44.68 -24.20 11.41
N ALA A 222 44.98 -23.34 10.43
CA ALA A 222 45.86 -22.15 10.57
C ALA A 222 45.82 -21.19 9.34
N ALA A 223 45.80 -19.88 9.62
CA ALA A 223 46.59 -18.77 8.97
C ALA A 223 46.56 -18.52 7.43
N ALA A 224 46.87 -17.32 6.90
CA ALA A 224 46.89 -15.90 7.36
C ALA A 224 47.19 -14.95 6.16
N ALA A 225 47.44 -13.65 6.42
CA ALA A 225 47.82 -12.53 5.51
C ALA A 225 46.67 -11.96 4.62
N GLU A 226 46.50 -10.66 4.34
CA GLU A 226 47.41 -9.48 4.12
C GLU A 226 48.06 -9.46 2.70
N GLU A 227 48.19 -8.32 1.98
CA GLU A 227 47.91 -6.89 2.26
C GLU A 227 47.71 -6.05 0.95
N ALA A 228 47.39 -4.75 1.12
CA ALA A 228 47.85 -3.59 0.30
C ALA A 228 47.34 -3.30 -1.15
N THR A 229 47.37 -2.06 -1.71
CA THR A 229 47.19 -0.66 -1.18
C THR A 229 47.23 0.42 -2.32
N SER A 230 46.48 1.55 -2.16
CA SER A 230 46.62 2.90 -2.80
C SER A 230 46.23 3.17 -4.30
N LYS A 231 45.39 4.20 -4.61
CA LYS A 231 45.61 5.65 -5.01
C LYS A 231 45.93 5.86 -6.53
N LYS A 232 45.85 7.04 -7.20
CA LYS A 232 45.57 8.51 -6.97
C LYS A 232 45.04 9.05 -8.36
N THR A 233 44.37 10.18 -8.65
CA THR A 233 43.48 11.23 -8.05
C THR A 233 43.12 12.24 -9.17
N GLU A 234 42.30 13.28 -8.87
CA GLU A 234 42.21 14.60 -9.57
C GLU A 234 41.64 14.60 -11.01
N GLU A 235 40.56 15.32 -11.37
CA GLU A 235 40.17 16.74 -11.20
C GLU A 235 40.57 17.62 -12.40
N THR A 236 39.58 18.22 -13.08
CA THR A 236 39.72 19.56 -13.70
C THR A 236 38.34 20.19 -14.00
N GLU A 237 38.14 21.45 -13.61
CA GLU A 237 37.07 22.30 -14.18
C GLU A 237 37.44 22.83 -15.58
N LYS A 238 36.44 23.05 -16.46
CA LYS A 238 36.07 24.43 -16.87
C LYS A 238 34.95 24.55 -17.91
N LYS A 239 34.21 25.65 -17.72
CA LYS A 239 33.50 26.49 -18.71
C LYS A 239 32.08 26.09 -19.11
#